data_AF-A0A920M8Z1-F1
#
_entry.id   AF-A0A920M8Z1-F1
#
_cell.length_a   1.000
_cell.length_b   1.000
_cell.length_c   1.000
_cell.angle_alpha   90.00
_cell.angle_beta   90.00
_cell.angle_gamma   90.00
#
_symmetry.space_group_name_H-M   'P 1'
#
loop_
_entity.id
_entity.type
_entity.pdbx_description
1 polymer ?
#
loop_
_entity_poly.entity_id
_entity_poly.type
_entity_poly.pdbx_seq_one_letter_code
_entity_poly.pdbx_strand_id
1 'polypeptide(L)'
;MLTRKKMIALTLLDIDIASLPNDQEVILATSPLFHISGLPAGVLMNMANGAKLIFRKGRFDPSDVLRLIEEEKVTNWVAIGDMGPRVMMHPEFLSRDTSSLTRVSSGGAHLSKNMQDLIGNISPRLRTL
;
A
#
# COMPACT_ATOMS: atom_id res chain seq x y z
N MET A 1 -0.95 -15.48 8.65
CA MET A 1 -0.95 -16.87 8.12
C MET A 1 0.06 -16.95 6.97
N LEU A 2 1.31 -17.34 7.26
CA LEU A 2 2.39 -17.40 6.26
C LEU A 2 2.13 -18.57 5.29
N THR A 3 2.12 -18.30 3.98
CA THR A 3 1.92 -19.30 2.94
C THR A 3 3.10 -20.30 2.89
N ARG A 4 2.82 -21.58 2.59
CA ARG A 4 3.79 -22.70 2.59
C ARG A 4 5.09 -22.46 1.80
N LYS A 5 5.05 -21.59 0.78
CA LYS A 5 6.21 -21.22 -0.05
C LYS A 5 7.20 -20.28 0.67
N LYS A 6 6.73 -19.37 1.53
CA LYS A 6 7.59 -18.50 2.33
C LYS A 6 8.42 -19.31 3.34
N MET A 7 7.81 -20.33 3.95
CA MET A 7 8.52 -21.18 4.92
C MET A 7 9.72 -21.91 4.30
N ILE A 8 9.59 -22.49 3.11
CA ILE A 8 10.68 -23.28 2.49
C ILE A 8 11.90 -22.40 2.17
N ALA A 9 11.69 -21.19 1.63
CA ALA A 9 12.80 -20.31 1.27
C ALA A 9 13.52 -19.71 2.48
N LEU A 10 12.79 -19.43 3.56
CA LEU A 10 13.35 -18.82 4.78
C LEU A 10 14.11 -19.82 5.64
N THR A 11 13.64 -21.07 5.73
CA THR A 11 14.36 -22.16 6.40
C THR A 11 15.67 -22.54 5.69
N LEU A 12 15.74 -22.38 4.36
CA LEU A 12 16.98 -22.62 3.59
C LEU A 12 18.04 -21.52 3.77
N LEU A 13 17.67 -20.37 4.34
CA LEU A 13 18.55 -19.22 4.56
C LEU A 13 18.91 -19.03 6.05
N ASP A 14 18.61 -20.00 6.91
CA ASP A 14 18.77 -19.92 8.38
C ASP A 14 18.06 -18.69 9.01
N ILE A 15 17.00 -18.19 8.37
CA ILE A 15 16.20 -17.10 8.91
C ILE A 15 15.15 -17.69 9.85
N ASP A 16 15.26 -17.38 11.14
CA ASP A 16 14.26 -17.78 12.14
C ASP A 16 12.91 -17.15 11.80
N ILE A 17 11.93 -17.98 11.45
CA ILE A 17 10.59 -17.55 11.10
C ILE A 17 9.89 -16.86 12.28
N ALA A 18 10.23 -17.22 13.52
CA ALA A 18 9.70 -16.57 14.72
C ALA A 18 10.27 -15.16 14.94
N SER A 19 11.43 -14.86 14.35
CA SER A 19 12.05 -13.53 14.37
C SER A 19 11.47 -12.58 13.32
N LEU A 20 10.67 -13.10 12.38
CA LEU A 20 10.07 -12.28 11.34
C LEU A 20 8.92 -11.43 11.89
N PRO A 21 8.82 -10.17 11.46
CA PRO A 21 7.66 -9.33 11.78
C PRO A 21 6.35 -10.05 11.43
N ASN A 22 5.43 -10.13 12.40
CA ASN A 22 4.09 -10.73 12.23
C ASN A 22 3.05 -9.68 11.79
N ASP A 23 3.49 -8.57 11.21
CA ASP A 23 2.64 -7.52 10.68
C ASP A 23 2.20 -7.89 9.26
N GLN A 24 1.01 -8.47 9.15
CA GLN A 24 0.39 -8.69 7.85
C GLN A 24 0.25 -7.35 7.12
N GLU A 25 0.89 -7.22 5.95
CA GLU A 25 0.72 -6.04 5.10
C GLU A 25 -0.75 -5.90 4.67
N VAL A 26 -1.27 -4.68 4.76
CA VAL A 26 -2.61 -4.31 4.28
C VAL A 26 -2.45 -3.36 3.11
N ILE A 27 -2.89 -3.80 1.93
CA ILE A 27 -2.65 -3.10 0.68
C ILE A 27 -3.96 -2.58 0.11
N LEU A 28 -4.04 -1.27 -0.07
CA LEU A 28 -5.13 -0.63 -0.78
C LEU A 28 -4.82 -0.58 -2.27
N ALA A 29 -5.56 -1.36 -3.05
CA ALA A 29 -5.43 -1.43 -4.49
C ALA A 29 -6.43 -0.45 -5.15
N THR A 30 -5.91 0.63 -5.72
CA THR A 30 -6.69 1.59 -6.53
C THR A 30 -6.40 1.50 -8.03
N SER A 31 -5.44 0.65 -8.43
CA SER A 31 -5.05 0.45 -9.82
C SER A 31 -6.06 -0.43 -10.59
N PRO A 32 -6.27 -0.18 -11.90
CA PRO A 32 -7.09 -1.03 -12.74
C PRO A 32 -6.50 -2.45 -12.87
N LEU A 33 -7.34 -3.47 -12.71
CA LEU A 33 -6.92 -4.88 -12.71
C LEU A 33 -6.60 -5.45 -14.11
N PHE A 34 -6.94 -4.74 -15.18
CA PHE A 34 -6.65 -5.20 -16.54
C PHE A 34 -5.22 -4.88 -17.02
N HIS A 35 -4.41 -4.18 -16.21
CA HIS A 35 -2.99 -3.93 -16.48
C HIS A 35 -2.06 -4.87 -15.69
N ILE A 36 -0.87 -5.11 -16.23
CA ILE A 36 0.17 -5.94 -15.62
C ILE A 36 0.63 -5.42 -14.24
N SER A 37 0.61 -4.11 -14.03
CA SER A 37 0.88 -3.49 -12.72
C SER A 37 -0.28 -3.66 -11.72
N GLY A 38 -1.50 -3.90 -12.21
CA GLY A 38 -2.70 -4.08 -11.39
C GLY A 38 -2.87 -5.50 -10.88
N LEU A 39 -3.11 -6.47 -11.77
CA LEU A 39 -3.46 -7.83 -11.36
C LEU A 39 -2.22 -8.67 -11.00
N PRO A 40 -1.23 -8.88 -11.88
CA PRO A 40 -0.03 -9.65 -11.52
C PRO A 40 0.75 -9.06 -10.33
N ALA A 41 1.19 -7.81 -10.41
CA ALA A 41 2.01 -7.19 -9.38
C ALA A 41 1.20 -6.71 -8.16
N GLY A 42 0.08 -6.03 -8.41
CA GLY A 42 -0.73 -5.43 -7.34
C GLY A 42 -1.59 -6.42 -6.55
N VAL A 43 -2.00 -7.54 -7.15
CA VAL A 43 -2.91 -8.51 -6.52
C VAL A 43 -2.23 -9.86 -6.30
N LEU A 44 -1.79 -10.54 -7.35
CA LEU A 44 -1.34 -11.94 -7.25
C LEU A 44 -0.06 -12.08 -6.40
N MET A 45 0.93 -11.22 -6.60
CA MET A 45 2.16 -11.25 -5.80
C MET A 45 1.91 -10.92 -4.33
N ASN A 46 1.07 -9.93 -4.07
CA ASN A 46 0.71 -9.53 -2.71
C ASN A 46 -0.10 -10.60 -1.98
N MET A 47 -1.05 -11.25 -2.66
CA MET A 47 -1.76 -12.42 -2.12
C MET A 47 -0.82 -13.59 -1.86
N ALA A 48 0.10 -13.89 -2.77
CA ALA A 48 1.10 -14.94 -2.57
C ALA A 48 1.99 -14.65 -1.34
N ASN A 49 2.23 -13.37 -1.06
CA ASN A 49 2.92 -12.88 0.11
C ASN A 49 2.07 -12.85 1.39
N GLY A 50 0.79 -13.21 1.34
CA GLY A 50 -0.10 -13.23 2.50
C GLY A 50 -0.61 -11.85 2.91
N ALA A 51 -0.48 -10.84 2.05
CA ALA A 51 -1.05 -9.52 2.30
C ALA A 51 -2.58 -9.55 2.27
N LYS A 52 -3.21 -8.71 3.10
CA LYS A 52 -4.64 -8.39 3.01
C LYS A 52 -4.82 -7.37 1.89
N LEU A 53 -5.73 -7.65 0.95
CA LEU A 53 -6.04 -6.73 -0.14
C LEU A 53 -7.37 -6.03 0.12
N ILE A 54 -7.34 -4.70 0.03
CA ILE A 54 -8.52 -3.84 0.08
C ILE A 54 -8.78 -3.30 -1.31
N PHE A 55 -10.00 -3.51 -1.81
CA PHE A 55 -10.45 -2.98 -3.09
C PHE A 55 -11.51 -1.93 -2.85
N ARG A 56 -11.35 -0.79 -3.53
CA ARG A 56 -12.35 0.27 -3.51
C ARG A 56 -13.39 0.02 -4.61
N LYS A 57 -14.66 0.35 -4.33
CA LYS A 57 -15.73 0.24 -5.32
C LYS A 57 -15.90 1.55 -6.09
N GLY A 58 -16.37 1.46 -7.33
CA GLY A 58 -16.75 2.62 -8.13
C GLY A 58 -15.57 3.51 -8.59
N ARG A 59 -15.88 4.79 -8.85
CA ARG A 59 -14.90 5.80 -9.29
C ARG A 59 -14.06 6.31 -8.13
N PHE A 60 -12.82 6.68 -8.41
CA PHE A 60 -11.88 7.19 -7.41
C PHE A 60 -12.46 8.37 -6.61
N ASP A 61 -12.39 8.25 -5.29
CA ASP A 61 -12.81 9.25 -4.33
C ASP A 61 -11.73 9.37 -3.24
N PRO A 62 -11.11 10.55 -3.05
CA PRO A 62 -10.11 10.79 -2.02
C PRO A 62 -10.61 10.54 -0.59
N SER A 63 -11.87 10.89 -0.29
CA SER A 63 -12.44 10.72 1.05
C SER A 63 -12.59 9.24 1.39
N ASP A 64 -13.06 8.44 0.42
CA ASP A 64 -13.18 6.99 0.58
C ASP A 64 -11.82 6.29 0.72
N VAL A 65 -10.79 6.78 0.02
CA VAL A 65 -9.41 6.29 0.21
C VAL A 65 -8.92 6.57 1.62
N LEU A 66 -9.10 7.78 2.14
CA LEU A 66 -8.68 8.12 3.51
C LEU A 66 -9.43 7.31 4.56
N ARG A 67 -10.73 7.13 4.37
CA ARG A 67 -11.58 6.29 5.21
C ARG A 67 -11.06 4.85 5.26
N LEU A 68 -10.75 4.26 4.11
CA LEU A 68 -10.19 2.91 4.05
C LEU A 68 -8.81 2.81 4.68
N ILE A 69 -7.95 3.82 4.51
CA ILE A 69 -6.64 3.85 5.16
C ILE A 69 -6.79 3.77 6.69
N GLU A 70 -7.69 4.57 7.25
CA GLU A 70 -7.96 4.66 8.68
C GLU A 70 -8.64 3.41 9.26
N GLU A 71 -9.71 2.94 8.62
CA GLU A 71 -10.52 1.80 9.09
C GLU A 71 -9.79 0.47 8.93
N GLU A 72 -9.12 0.25 7.80
CA GLU A 72 -8.47 -1.03 7.48
C GLU A 72 -7.01 -1.08 7.96
N LYS A 73 -6.50 0.02 8.53
CA LYS A 73 -5.10 0.20 8.92
C LYS A 73 -4.15 -0.15 7.77
N VAL A 74 -4.41 0.47 6.60
CA VAL A 74 -3.62 0.26 5.39
C VAL A 74 -2.16 0.59 5.66
N THR A 75 -1.27 -0.32 5.28
CA THR A 75 0.19 -0.15 5.44
C THR A 75 0.86 0.30 4.15
N ASN A 76 0.29 -0.09 3.01
CA ASN A 76 0.79 0.27 1.68
C ASN A 76 -0.35 0.66 0.74
N TRP A 77 -0.24 1.82 0.10
CA TRP A 77 -1.22 2.28 -0.89
C TRP A 77 -0.57 2.45 -2.27
N VAL A 78 -1.16 1.79 -3.27
CA VAL A 78 -0.71 1.90 -4.67
C VAL A 78 -1.46 3.04 -5.36
N ALA A 79 -0.92 4.25 -5.29
CA ALA A 79 -1.48 5.44 -5.93
C ALA A 79 -1.05 5.52 -7.41
N ILE A 80 -1.94 5.93 -8.31
CA ILE A 80 -1.63 6.13 -9.73
C ILE A 80 -1.98 7.54 -10.17
N GLY A 81 -1.21 8.10 -11.10
CA GLY A 81 -1.45 9.44 -11.66
C GLY A 81 -1.49 10.52 -10.57
N ASP A 82 -2.62 11.22 -10.48
CA ASP A 82 -2.86 12.34 -9.55
C ASP A 82 -3.58 11.92 -8.26
N MET A 83 -3.87 10.63 -8.06
CA MET A 83 -4.60 10.15 -6.87
C MET A 83 -3.92 10.57 -5.56
N GLY A 84 -2.59 10.47 -5.52
CA GLY A 84 -1.77 10.80 -4.37
C GLY A 84 -1.95 12.24 -3.89
N PRO A 85 -1.61 13.25 -4.72
CA PRO A 85 -1.83 14.65 -4.39
C PRO A 85 -3.28 14.96 -4.04
N ARG A 86 -4.26 14.37 -4.73
CA ARG A 86 -5.69 14.61 -4.43
C ARG A 86 -6.10 14.13 -3.03
N VAL A 87 -5.53 13.03 -2.55
CA VAL A 87 -5.73 12.52 -1.19
C VAL A 87 -5.01 13.37 -0.17
N MET A 88 -3.74 13.69 -0.42
CA MET A 88 -2.89 14.44 0.52
C MET A 88 -3.33 15.89 0.70
N MET A 89 -3.91 16.51 -0.32
CA MET A 89 -4.50 17.86 -0.25
C MET A 89 -5.96 17.85 0.21
N HIS A 90 -6.53 16.69 0.53
CA HIS A 90 -7.93 16.60 0.96
C HIS A 90 -8.10 17.27 2.34
N PRO A 91 -9.18 18.03 2.58
CA PRO A 91 -9.40 18.71 3.87
C PRO A 91 -9.41 17.75 5.08
N GLU A 92 -9.87 16.51 4.88
CA GLU A 92 -9.91 15.49 5.94
C GLU A 92 -8.57 14.78 6.17
N PHE A 93 -7.52 15.07 5.39
CA PHE A 93 -6.27 14.33 5.46
C PHE A 93 -5.62 14.43 6.86
N LEU A 94 -5.61 15.63 7.44
CA LEU A 94 -5.02 15.89 8.76
C LEU A 94 -5.92 15.47 9.93
N SER A 95 -7.22 15.27 9.69
CA SER A 95 -8.18 14.87 10.74
C SER A 95 -8.34 13.36 10.90
N ARG A 96 -7.83 12.57 9.95
CA ARG A 96 -7.93 11.11 9.95
C ARG A 96 -6.64 10.45 10.41
N ASP A 97 -6.77 9.32 11.08
CA ASP A 97 -5.62 8.51 11.49
C ASP A 97 -5.04 7.76 10.29
N THR A 98 -3.99 8.31 9.71
CA THR A 98 -3.20 7.70 8.63
C THR A 98 -1.89 7.10 9.13
N SER A 99 -1.72 6.92 10.44
CA SER A 99 -0.44 6.51 11.04
C SER A 99 0.02 5.09 10.67
N SER A 100 -0.90 4.22 10.23
CA SER A 100 -0.58 2.89 9.72
C SER A 100 0.08 2.91 8.34
N LEU A 101 -0.15 3.97 7.56
CA LEU A 101 0.37 4.08 6.21
C LEU A 101 1.87 4.37 6.30
N THR A 102 2.69 3.41 5.88
CA THR A 102 4.15 3.53 5.89
C THR A 102 4.72 3.63 4.48
N ARG A 103 3.95 3.22 3.47
CA ARG A 103 4.39 3.18 2.09
C ARG A 103 3.32 3.68 1.14
N VAL A 104 3.76 4.48 0.16
CA VAL A 104 2.96 4.80 -1.02
C VAL A 104 3.79 4.43 -2.24
N SER A 105 3.28 3.54 -3.07
CA SER A 105 3.94 3.11 -4.30
C SER A 105 3.14 3.55 -5.52
N SER A 106 3.82 3.61 -6.67
CA SER A 106 3.17 3.87 -7.95
C SER A 106 3.10 2.61 -8.81
N GLY A 107 1.90 2.32 -9.31
CA GLY A 107 1.61 1.14 -10.13
C GLY A 107 2.18 1.23 -11.55
N GLY A 108 3.51 1.18 -11.69
CA GLY A 108 4.21 1.06 -12.98
C GLY A 108 4.67 2.37 -13.62
N ALA A 109 4.46 3.52 -12.97
CA ALA A 109 5.02 4.81 -13.36
C ALA A 109 5.85 5.40 -12.21
N HIS A 110 6.73 6.36 -12.48
CA HIS A 110 7.43 7.05 -11.39
C HIS A 110 6.44 7.95 -10.65
N LEU A 111 6.48 7.98 -9.31
CA LEU A 111 5.77 8.99 -8.54
C LEU A 111 6.25 10.37 -9.00
N SER A 112 5.33 11.30 -9.26
CA SER A 112 5.72 12.66 -9.64
C SER A 112 6.58 13.29 -8.54
N LYS A 113 7.52 14.18 -8.91
CA LYS A 113 8.37 14.86 -7.92
C LYS A 113 7.54 15.57 -6.85
N ASN A 114 6.44 16.21 -7.26
CA ASN A 114 5.47 16.81 -6.35
C ASN A 114 4.91 15.82 -5.32
N MET A 115 4.61 14.58 -5.74
CA MET A 115 4.14 13.52 -4.83
C MET A 115 5.24 13.05 -3.87
N GLN A 116 6.48 12.95 -4.33
CA GLN A 116 7.62 12.60 -3.48
C GLN A 116 7.87 13.69 -2.42
N ASP A 117 7.86 14.96 -2.84
CA ASP A 117 8.05 16.11 -1.95
C ASP A 117 6.90 16.20 -0.92
N LEU A 118 5.65 15.98 -1.37
CA LEU A 118 4.46 16.02 -0.52
C LEU A 118 4.49 14.91 0.54
N ILE A 119 4.91 13.69 0.17
CA ILE A 119 5.11 12.59 1.11
C ILE A 119 6.16 12.92 2.16
N GLY A 120 7.31 13.45 1.73
CA GLY A 120 8.40 13.83 2.62
C GLY A 120 8.00 14.89 3.65
N ASN A 121 7.13 15.83 3.26
CA ASN A 121 6.65 16.90 4.13
C ASN A 121 5.55 16.47 5.11
N ILE A 122 4.74 15.47 4.73
CA ILE A 122 3.56 15.04 5.52
C ILE A 122 3.95 14.11 6.66
N SER A 123 4.85 13.17 6.42
CA SER A 123 5.27 12.24 7.46
C SER A 123 6.66 11.69 7.17
N PRO A 124 7.63 11.87 8.09
CA PRO A 124 8.96 11.28 7.95
C PRO A 124 8.94 9.75 7.97
N ARG A 125 7.78 9.12 8.26
CA ARG A 125 7.60 7.66 8.25
C ARG A 125 7.19 7.12 6.88
N LEU A 126 6.57 7.93 6.02
CA LEU A 126 6.10 7.50 4.71
C LEU A 126 7.26 7.38 3.73
N ARG A 127 7.42 6.19 3.14
CA ARG A 127 8.43 5.91 2.11
C ARG A 127 7.79 5.79 0.74
N THR A 128 8.44 6.37 -0.27
CA THR A 128 8.10 6.18 -1.67
C THR A 128 8.87 5.00 -2.25
N LEU A 129 8.19 4.12 -2.98
CA LEU A 129 8.79 3.02 -3.76
C LEU A 129 8.28 3.03 -5.19
#